data_AF-A0A3S5JQW1-F1
#
_entry.id   AF-A0A3S5JQW1-F1
#
_cell.length_a   1.000
_cell.length_b   1.000
_cell.length_c   1.000
_cell.angle_alpha   90.00
_cell.angle_beta   90.00
_cell.angle_gamma   90.00
#
_symmetry.space_group_name_H-M   'P 1'
#
loop_
_entity.id
_entity.type
_entity.pdbx_description
1 polymer ?
#
loop_
_entity_poly.entity_id
_entity_poly.type
_entity_poly.pdbx_seq_one_letter_code
_entity_poly.pdbx_strand_id
1 'polypeptide(L)'
;MKIKTIFRICAALIFIQGIPLFLSLFSPEFKMMLIADAFGANPSADAVTMFETFALVVGLMVLGIVFVIIGATSFTDLETLKRVSFLFFVLAGFFSLPDLIGFFKAEPTAPLPVIVLGLVTMGLFYYGSKKGTI
;
A
#
# COMPACT_ATOMS: atom_id res chain seq x y z
N MET A 1 18.72 1.61 12.17
CA MET A 1 17.52 0.92 12.70
C MET A 1 17.56 -0.54 12.29
N LYS A 2 17.13 -1.46 13.15
CA LYS A 2 17.08 -2.89 12.82
C LYS A 2 16.18 -3.10 11.60
N ILE A 3 16.68 -3.80 10.58
CA ILE A 3 15.99 -3.96 9.30
C ILE A 3 14.68 -4.75 9.45
N LYS A 4 14.64 -5.69 10.38
CA LYS A 4 13.39 -6.41 10.71
C LYS A 4 12.34 -5.51 11.36
N THR A 5 12.77 -4.50 12.12
CA THR A 5 11.86 -3.47 12.65
C THR A 5 11.33 -2.60 11.51
N ILE A 6 12.18 -2.21 10.55
CA ILE A 6 11.73 -1.51 9.33
C ILE A 6 10.65 -2.31 8.62
N PHE A 7 10.87 -3.60 8.39
CA PHE A 7 9.90 -4.47 7.70
C PHE A 7 8.57 -4.53 8.42
N ARG A 8 8.57 -4.71 9.74
CA ARG A 8 7.33 -4.73 10.55
C ARG A 8 6.58 -3.40 10.50
N ILE A 9 7.30 -2.29 10.60
CA ILE A 9 6.70 -0.94 10.48
C ILE A 9 6.08 -0.80 9.08
N CYS A 10 6.83 -1.07 8.02
CA CYS A 10 6.33 -0.92 6.66
C CYS A 10 5.15 -1.85 6.35
N ALA A 11 5.16 -3.09 6.87
CA ALA A 11 4.04 -4.00 6.77
C ALA A 11 2.79 -3.44 7.44
N ALA A 12 2.93 -2.87 8.64
CA ALA A 12 1.81 -2.21 9.33
C ALA A 12 1.32 -0.97 8.55
N LEU A 13 2.22 -0.15 8.03
CA LEU A 13 1.86 1.03 7.24
C LEU A 13 1.12 0.65 5.95
N ILE A 14 1.57 -0.37 5.23
CA ILE A 14 0.90 -0.88 4.02
C ILE A 14 -0.47 -1.46 4.37
N PHE A 15 -0.56 -2.21 5.47
CA PHE A 15 -1.85 -2.75 5.92
C PHE A 15 -2.84 -1.64 6.26
N ILE A 16 -2.40 -0.60 6.98
CA ILE A 16 -3.22 0.57 7.33
C ILE A 16 -3.73 1.29 6.07
N GLN A 17 -2.87 1.45 5.05
CA GLN A 17 -3.27 2.04 3.77
C GLN A 17 -4.33 1.20 3.04
N GLY A 18 -4.34 -0.11 3.21
CA GLY A 18 -5.34 -1.02 2.64
C GLY A 18 -6.67 -1.10 3.39
N ILE A 19 -6.75 -0.57 4.62
CA ILE A 19 -7.98 -0.64 5.46
C ILE A 19 -9.23 -0.17 4.71
N PRO A 20 -9.24 0.97 3.97
CA PRO A 20 -10.42 1.41 3.25
C PRO A 20 -10.96 0.38 2.26
N LEU A 21 -10.07 -0.36 1.57
CA LEU A 21 -10.46 -1.41 0.64
C LEU A 21 -11.18 -2.55 1.36
N PHE A 22 -10.63 -3.01 2.49
CA PHE A 22 -11.27 -4.06 3.29
C PHE A 22 -12.61 -3.59 3.86
N LEU A 23 -12.70 -2.37 4.39
CA LEU A 23 -13.95 -1.82 4.92
C LEU A 23 -15.04 -1.73 3.85
N SER A 24 -14.68 -1.39 2.61
CA SER A 24 -15.63 -1.33 1.50
C SER A 24 -16.27 -2.68 1.16
N LEU A 25 -15.62 -3.80 1.49
CA LEU A 25 -16.19 -5.14 1.27
C LEU A 25 -17.27 -5.49 2.29
N PHE A 26 -17.26 -4.86 3.47
CA PHE A 26 -18.16 -5.18 4.57
C PHE A 26 -19.18 -4.07 4.87
N SER A 27 -18.90 -2.82 4.49
CA SER A 27 -19.78 -1.67 4.71
C SER A 27 -20.28 -1.09 3.39
N PRO A 28 -21.58 -1.25 3.07
CA PRO A 28 -22.19 -0.64 1.88
C PRO A 28 -22.07 0.88 1.87
N GLU A 29 -22.23 1.53 3.02
CA GLU A 29 -22.12 2.99 3.16
C GLU A 29 -20.70 3.47 2.84
N PHE A 30 -19.70 2.81 3.41
CA PHE A 30 -18.30 3.15 3.18
C PHE A 30 -17.88 2.88 1.73
N LYS A 31 -18.37 1.79 1.14
CA LYS A 31 -18.20 1.50 -0.28
C LYS A 31 -18.77 2.60 -1.16
N MET A 32 -20.02 3.00 -0.92
CA MET A 32 -20.65 4.06 -1.73
C MET A 32 -19.94 5.40 -1.58
N MET A 33 -19.39 5.71 -0.41
CA MET A 33 -18.54 6.88 -0.21
C MET A 33 -17.29 6.85 -1.11
N LEU A 34 -16.57 5.72 -1.15
CA LEU A 34 -15.37 5.58 -1.99
C LEU A 34 -15.70 5.57 -3.48
N ILE A 35 -16.81 4.94 -3.87
CA ILE A 35 -17.30 4.98 -5.25
C ILE A 35 -17.65 6.41 -5.65
N ALA A 36 -18.30 7.18 -4.77
CA ALA A 36 -18.63 8.57 -5.05
C ALA A 36 -17.39 9.45 -5.21
N ASP A 37 -16.33 9.18 -4.47
CA ASP A 37 -15.05 9.89 -4.60
C ASP A 37 -14.35 9.59 -5.94
N ALA A 38 -14.41 8.33 -6.40
CA ALA A 38 -13.78 7.91 -7.65
C ALA A 38 -14.61 8.19 -8.92
N PHE A 39 -15.94 8.06 -8.84
CA PHE A 39 -16.85 8.06 -10.00
C PHE A 39 -17.97 9.11 -9.92
N GLY A 40 -18.07 9.87 -8.82
CA GLY A 40 -19.13 10.86 -8.60
C GLY A 40 -20.43 10.28 -8.01
N ALA A 41 -21.40 11.16 -7.74
CA ALA A 41 -22.58 10.83 -6.92
C ALA A 41 -23.57 9.81 -7.54
N ASN A 42 -23.57 9.63 -8.86
CA ASN A 42 -24.48 8.74 -9.58
C ASN A 42 -23.69 7.76 -10.48
N PRO A 43 -22.96 6.80 -9.89
CA PRO A 43 -22.18 5.83 -10.65
C PRO A 43 -23.10 4.89 -11.43
N SER A 44 -22.65 4.42 -12.60
CA SER A 44 -23.33 3.34 -13.31
C SER A 44 -23.20 2.01 -12.57
N ALA A 45 -24.07 1.05 -12.88
CA ALA A 45 -23.96 -0.32 -12.33
C ALA A 45 -22.59 -0.94 -12.65
N ASP A 46 -22.09 -0.74 -13.87
CA ASP A 46 -20.77 -1.22 -14.29
C ASP A 46 -19.63 -0.61 -13.46
N ALA A 47 -19.71 0.69 -13.13
CA ALA A 47 -18.72 1.36 -12.28
C ALA A 47 -18.71 0.78 -10.86
N VAL A 48 -19.88 0.45 -10.31
CA VAL A 48 -20.00 -0.20 -9.00
C VAL A 48 -19.36 -1.59 -9.04
N THR A 49 -19.69 -2.42 -10.03
CA THR A 49 -19.10 -3.77 -10.17
C THR A 49 -17.58 -3.71 -10.42
N MET A 50 -17.11 -2.73 -11.19
CA MET A 50 -15.69 -2.49 -11.41
C MET A 50 -14.99 -2.15 -10.09
N PHE A 51 -15.57 -1.25 -9.28
CA PHE A 51 -15.02 -0.90 -7.98
C PHE A 51 -14.98 -2.09 -7.01
N GLU A 52 -16.03 -2.90 -6.96
CA GLU A 52 -16.07 -4.10 -6.09
C GLU A 52 -14.97 -5.09 -6.46
N THR A 53 -14.78 -5.33 -7.76
CA THR A 53 -13.70 -6.19 -8.26
C THR A 53 -12.32 -5.60 -7.92
N PHE A 54 -12.16 -4.29 -8.12
CA PHE A 54 -10.94 -3.57 -7.78
C PHE A 54 -10.62 -3.68 -6.28
N ALA A 55 -11.59 -3.40 -5.40
CA ALA A 55 -11.40 -3.44 -3.96
C ALA A 55 -11.00 -4.83 -3.47
N LEU A 56 -11.61 -5.88 -4.02
CA LEU A 56 -11.26 -7.26 -3.70
C LEU A 56 -9.84 -7.61 -4.15
N VAL A 57 -9.52 -7.38 -5.43
CA VAL A 57 -8.22 -7.76 -6.00
C VAL A 57 -7.09 -6.98 -5.34
N VAL A 58 -7.22 -5.66 -5.25
CA VAL A 58 -6.19 -4.80 -4.64
C VAL A 58 -6.08 -5.06 -3.14
N GLY A 59 -7.19 -5.27 -2.43
CA GLY A 59 -7.17 -5.66 -1.03
C GLY A 59 -6.39 -6.96 -0.79
N LEU A 60 -6.63 -7.99 -1.61
CA LEU A 60 -5.89 -9.26 -1.53
C LEU A 60 -4.40 -9.10 -1.90
N MET A 61 -4.08 -8.25 -2.89
CA MET A 61 -2.69 -7.93 -3.21
C MET A 61 -1.98 -7.26 -2.02
N VAL A 62 -2.64 -6.32 -1.34
CA VAL A 62 -2.11 -5.67 -0.13
C VAL A 62 -1.81 -6.71 0.95
N LEU A 63 -2.73 -7.65 1.22
CA LEU A 63 -2.47 -8.74 2.18
C LEU A 63 -1.28 -9.59 1.77
N GLY A 64 -1.20 -9.96 0.48
CA GLY A 64 -0.08 -10.72 -0.07
C GLY A 64 1.25 -10.02 0.18
N ILE A 65 1.35 -8.73 -0.16
CA ILE A 65 2.55 -7.91 0.06
C ILE A 65 2.94 -7.89 1.55
N VAL A 66 1.98 -7.69 2.45
CA VAL A 66 2.20 -7.72 3.90
C VAL A 66 2.80 -9.06 4.33
N PHE A 67 2.22 -10.19 3.89
CA PHE A 67 2.74 -11.51 4.22
C PHE A 67 4.15 -11.75 3.67
N VAL A 68 4.46 -11.29 2.45
CA VAL A 68 5.82 -11.40 1.91
C VAL A 68 6.82 -10.61 2.75
N ILE A 69 6.48 -9.39 3.17
CA ILE A 69 7.34 -8.55 4.02
C ILE A 69 7.58 -9.21 5.38
N ILE A 70 6.52 -9.73 6.02
CA ILE A 70 6.65 -10.44 7.30
C ILE A 70 7.46 -11.73 7.12
N GLY A 71 7.22 -12.50 6.06
CA GLY A 71 7.97 -13.71 5.72
C GLY A 71 9.46 -13.45 5.55
N ALA A 72 9.83 -12.32 4.93
CA ALA A 72 11.24 -11.92 4.79
C ALA A 72 11.96 -11.67 6.12
N THR A 73 11.23 -11.48 7.24
CA THR A 73 11.87 -11.37 8.56
C THR A 73 12.49 -12.68 9.06
N SER A 74 12.20 -13.82 8.40
CA SER A 74 12.82 -15.11 8.67
C SER A 74 14.30 -15.16 8.28
N PHE A 75 14.75 -14.35 7.31
CA PHE A 75 16.15 -14.31 6.91
C PHE A 75 17.04 -13.81 8.07
N THR A 76 18.20 -14.42 8.23
CA THR A 76 19.18 -14.10 9.28
C THR A 76 20.36 -13.29 8.75
N ASP A 77 20.70 -13.49 7.48
CA ASP A 77 21.80 -12.79 6.81
C ASP A 77 21.44 -11.33 6.49
N LEU A 78 22.31 -10.40 6.88
CA LEU A 78 22.10 -8.96 6.70
C LEU A 78 22.15 -8.56 5.22
N GLU A 79 23.02 -9.18 4.43
CA GLU A 79 23.16 -8.84 3.02
C GLU A 79 21.88 -9.19 2.25
N THR A 80 21.33 -10.37 2.52
CA THR A 80 20.04 -10.84 2.01
C THR A 80 18.92 -9.89 2.42
N LEU A 81 18.84 -9.52 3.71
CA LEU A 81 17.83 -8.58 4.19
C LEU A 81 17.94 -7.20 3.49
N LYS A 82 19.15 -6.70 3.24
CA LYS A 82 19.35 -5.44 2.51
C LYS A 82 18.91 -5.53 1.05
N ARG A 83 19.20 -6.64 0.36
CA ARG A 83 18.75 -6.89 -1.01
C ARG A 83 17.23 -6.98 -1.09
N VAL A 84 16.61 -7.72 -0.18
CA VAL A 84 15.14 -7.82 -0.10
C VAL A 84 14.52 -6.47 0.24
N SER A 85 15.13 -5.68 1.13
CA SER A 85 14.67 -4.32 1.42
C SER A 85 14.69 -3.41 0.19
N PHE A 86 15.67 -3.58 -0.70
CA PHE A 86 15.69 -2.86 -1.97
C PHE A 86 14.56 -3.29 -2.90
N LEU A 87 14.26 -4.60 -2.97
CA LEU A 87 13.11 -5.10 -3.76
C LEU A 87 11.78 -4.56 -3.22
N PHE A 88 11.62 -4.50 -1.89
CA PHE A 88 10.45 -3.88 -1.28
C PHE A 88 10.38 -2.38 -1.52
N PHE A 89 11.51 -1.67 -1.59
CA PHE A 89 11.54 -0.27 -2.00
C PHE A 89 10.98 -0.10 -3.42
N VAL A 90 11.41 -0.94 -4.38
CA VAL A 90 10.90 -0.91 -5.75
C VAL A 90 9.40 -1.20 -5.78
N LEU A 91 8.98 -2.27 -5.11
CA LEU A 91 7.56 -2.66 -5.03
C LEU A 91 6.69 -1.56 -4.41
N ALA A 92 7.11 -1.01 -3.27
CA ALA A 92 6.41 0.09 -2.60
C ALA A 92 6.38 1.35 -3.47
N GLY A 93 7.44 1.64 -4.22
CA GLY A 93 7.47 2.73 -5.19
C GLY A 93 6.35 2.59 -6.22
N PHE A 94 6.25 1.44 -6.90
CA PHE A 94 5.17 1.21 -7.86
C PHE A 94 3.78 1.19 -7.23
N PHE A 95 3.66 0.80 -5.96
CA PHE A 95 2.40 0.84 -5.23
C PHE A 95 1.98 2.28 -4.88
N SER A 96 2.91 3.17 -4.54
CA SER A 96 2.62 4.55 -4.12
C SER A 96 2.65 5.59 -5.25
N LEU A 97 3.29 5.27 -6.39
CA LEU A 97 3.39 6.18 -7.52
C LEU A 97 2.05 6.59 -8.15
N PRO A 98 1.06 5.70 -8.34
CA PRO A 98 -0.23 6.08 -8.93
C PRO A 98 -0.90 7.23 -8.17
N ASP A 99 -0.94 7.16 -6.84
CA ASP A 99 -1.55 8.21 -6.02
C ASP A 99 -0.78 9.54 -6.11
N LEU A 100 0.55 9.47 -6.10
CA LEU A 100 1.38 10.66 -6.26
C LEU A 100 1.18 11.32 -7.64
N ILE A 101 1.09 10.52 -8.70
CA ILE A 101 0.83 11.00 -10.06
C ILE A 101 -0.56 11.63 -10.14
N GLY A 102 -1.59 10.96 -9.60
CA GLY A 102 -2.95 11.47 -9.57
C GLY A 102 -3.04 12.81 -8.83
N PHE A 103 -2.36 12.93 -7.69
CA PHE A 103 -2.27 14.17 -6.93
C PHE A 103 -1.71 15.33 -7.76
N PHE A 104 -0.60 15.12 -8.47
CA PHE A 104 0.00 16.16 -9.32
C PHE A 104 -0.85 16.52 -10.54
N LYS A 105 -1.71 15.60 -11.00
CA LYS A 105 -2.64 15.84 -12.10
C LYS A 105 -3.99 16.40 -11.67
N ALA A 106 -4.23 16.58 -10.37
CA ALA A 106 -5.54 16.89 -9.82
C ALA A 106 -6.62 15.87 -10.24
N GLU A 107 -6.22 14.61 -10.41
CA GLU A 107 -7.11 13.46 -10.63
C GLU A 107 -7.55 12.88 -9.26
N PRO A 108 -8.66 12.13 -9.21
CA PRO A 108 -9.03 11.38 -8.01
C PRO A 108 -7.85 10.51 -7.53
N THR A 109 -7.48 10.67 -6.27
CA THR A 109 -6.30 10.04 -5.66
C THR A 109 -6.54 9.82 -4.17
N ALA A 110 -5.72 8.98 -3.54
CA ALA A 110 -5.76 8.80 -2.10
C ALA A 110 -5.57 10.14 -1.35
N PRO A 111 -6.15 10.30 -0.15
CA PRO A 111 -5.94 11.49 0.68
C PRO A 111 -4.45 11.74 0.96
N LEU A 112 -4.05 13.01 1.03
CA LEU A 112 -2.65 13.42 1.29
C LEU A 112 -1.94 12.63 2.41
N PRO A 113 -2.56 12.37 3.58
CA PRO A 113 -1.93 11.54 4.61
C PRO A 113 -1.54 10.14 4.12
N VAL A 114 -2.37 9.51 3.28
CA VAL A 114 -2.12 8.18 2.71
C VAL A 114 -0.94 8.23 1.74
N ILE A 115 -0.89 9.25 0.87
CA ILE A 115 0.23 9.46 -0.05
C ILE A 115 1.55 9.60 0.73
N VAL A 116 1.55 10.40 1.80
CA VAL A 116 2.73 10.58 2.67
C VAL A 116 3.14 9.24 3.30
N LEU A 117 2.19 8.42 3.77
CA LEU A 117 2.49 7.09 4.31
C LEU A 117 3.14 6.18 3.26
N GLY A 118 2.68 6.22 2.01
CA GLY A 118 3.29 5.50 0.90
C GLY A 118 4.75 5.91 0.67
N LEU A 119 5.02 7.22 0.60
CA LEU A 119 6.37 7.75 0.43
C LEU A 119 7.30 7.45 1.62
N VAL A 120 6.77 7.51 2.85
CA VAL A 120 7.51 7.13 4.06
C VAL A 120 7.86 5.65 4.02
N THR A 121 6.93 4.78 3.62
CA THR A 121 7.16 3.34 3.47
C THR A 121 8.27 3.06 2.45
N MET A 122 8.20 3.72 1.29
CA MET A 122 9.24 3.65 0.27
C MET A 122 10.61 4.12 0.82
N GLY A 123 10.66 5.27 1.48
CA GLY A 123 11.88 5.81 2.08
C GLY A 123 12.49 4.91 3.14
N LEU A 124 11.67 4.28 3.98
CA LEU A 124 12.09 3.32 4.99
C LEU A 124 12.72 2.06 4.38
N PHE A 125 12.12 1.50 3.32
CA PHE A 125 12.71 0.37 2.61
C PHE A 125 14.03 0.73 1.92
N TYR A 126 14.13 1.92 1.34
CA TYR A 126 15.37 2.40 0.76
C TYR A 126 16.45 2.56 1.84
N TYR A 127 16.12 3.19 2.97
CA TYR A 127 17.01 3.30 4.12
C TYR A 127 17.46 1.92 4.61
N GLY A 128 16.55 0.95 4.73
CA GLY A 128 16.85 -0.43 5.09
C GLY A 128 17.90 -1.06 4.18
N SER A 129 17.78 -0.87 2.86
CA SER A 129 18.72 -1.42 1.88
C SER A 129 20.15 -0.86 1.99
N LYS A 130 20.30 0.40 2.40
CA LYS A 130 21.61 1.07 2.48
C LYS A 130 22.22 1.00 3.88
N LYS A 131 21.42 1.33 4.89
CA LYS A 131 21.84 1.60 6.27
C LYS A 131 21.19 0.68 7.32
N GLY A 132 20.42 -0.33 6.91
CA GLY A 132 19.85 -1.31 7.81
C GLY A 132 20.93 -2.09 8.58
N THR A 133 20.62 -2.41 9.83
CA THR A 133 21.43 -3.27 10.71
C THR A 133 20.60 -4.48 11.15
N ILE A 134 21.22 -5.48 11.76
CA ILE A 134 20.51 -6.61 12.40
C ILE A 134 19.79 -6.13 13.67
#